data_AF-A0A3N7EKD9-F1
#
_entry.id   AF-A0A3N7EKD9-F1
#
_cell.length_a   1.000
_cell.length_b   1.000
_cell.length_c   1.000
_cell.angle_alpha   90.00
_cell.angle_beta   90.00
_cell.angle_gamma   90.00
#
_symmetry.space_group_name_H-M   'P 1'
#
loop_
_entity.id
_entity.type
_entity.pdbx_description
1 polymer ?
#
loop_
_entity_poly.entity_id
_entity_poly.type
_entity_poly.pdbx_seq_one_letter_code
_entity_poly.pdbx_strand_id
1 'polypeptide(L)' 'MTTEAPFRPREKLVEHQKYFQSIHKHTYLKGPLDKGRGIYNMSHGIGKKE' A
#
# COMPACT_ATOMS: atom_id res chain seq x y z
N MET A 1 3.74 24.71 20.44
CA MET A 1 3.58 23.49 19.62
C MET A 1 4.90 23.23 18.92
N THR A 2 5.73 22.34 19.45
CA THR A 2 6.97 21.91 18.79
C THR A 2 6.61 21.01 17.60
N THR A 3 6.90 21.45 16.37
CA THR A 3 6.65 20.67 15.15
C THR A 3 7.83 19.74 14.90
N GLU A 4 7.91 18.64 15.66
CA GLU A 4 8.92 17.61 15.40
C GLU A 4 8.70 17.00 14.01
N ALA A 5 9.76 16.95 13.21
CA ALA A 5 9.70 16.31 11.91
C ALA A 5 9.51 14.79 12.09
N PRO A 6 8.73 14.11 11.23
CA PRO A 6 8.52 12.67 11.33
C PRO A 6 9.85 11.88 11.34
N PHE A 7 9.87 10.73 12.02
CA PHE A 7 11.04 9.85 12.17
C PHE A 7 11.73 9.41 10.86
N ARG A 8 11.04 9.55 9.72
CA ARG A 8 11.62 9.30 8.40
C ARG A 8 11.25 10.42 7.43
N PRO A 9 12.21 10.85 6.60
CA PRO A 9 11.94 11.83 5.57
C PRO A 9 11.06 11.19 4.48
N ARG A 10 10.27 12.02 3.79
CA ARG A 10 9.11 11.57 3.00
C ARG A 10 9.46 11.05 1.60
N GLU A 11 10.72 11.13 1.18
CA GLU A 11 11.15 10.78 -0.18
C GLU A 11 10.79 9.32 -0.53
N LYS A 12 11.03 8.40 0.42
CA LYS A 12 10.67 6.99 0.26
C LYS A 12 9.15 6.79 0.13
N LEU A 13 8.34 7.58 0.84
CA LEU A 13 6.88 7.51 0.72
C LEU A 13 6.43 7.98 -0.66
N VAL A 14 7.02 9.06 -1.17
CA VAL A 14 6.73 9.59 -2.51
C VAL A 14 7.13 8.58 -3.60
N GLU A 15 8.26 7.89 -3.43
CA GLU A 15 8.71 6.84 -4.34
C GLU A 15 7.73 5.66 -4.38
N HIS A 16 7.33 5.13 -3.23
CA HIS A 16 6.34 4.04 -3.14
C HIS A 16 4.99 4.47 -3.72
N GLN A 17 4.58 5.73 -3.50
CA GLN A 17 3.35 6.27 -4.08
C GLN A 17 3.39 6.25 -5.61
N LYS A 18 4.48 6.75 -6.23
CA LYS A 18 4.66 6.69 -7.68
C LYS A 18 4.65 5.25 -8.21
N TYR A 19 5.33 4.34 -7.52
CA TYR A 19 5.38 2.92 -7.87
C TYR A 19 3.99 2.26 -7.83
N PHE A 20 3.22 2.39 -6.75
CA PHE A 20 1.90 1.77 -6.65
C PHE A 20 0.84 2.42 -7.54
N GLN A 21 1.01 3.70 -7.89
CA GLN A 21 0.13 4.41 -8.81
C GLN A 21 0.35 4.00 -10.27
N SER A 22 1.58 3.61 -10.67
CA SER A 22 1.86 3.15 -12.04
C SER A 22 1.38 1.73 -12.34
N ILE A 23 0.93 0.98 -11.34
CA ILE A 23 0.47 -0.41 -11.49
C ILE A 23 -1.04 -0.47 -11.80
N HIS A 24 -1.35 -1.02 -12.97
CA HIS A 24 -2.71 -1.25 -13.47
C HIS A 24 -3.30 -2.58 -12.98
N LYS A 25 -3.35 -2.78 -11.66
CA LYS A 25 -3.97 -3.94 -11.01
C LYS A 25 -4.94 -3.48 -9.92
N HIS A 26 -5.88 -4.34 -9.55
CA HIS A 26 -6.70 -4.11 -8.35
C HIS A 26 -5.82 -3.95 -7.10
N THR A 27 -6.27 -3.16 -6.13
CA THR A 27 -5.49 -2.70 -4.97
C THR A 27 -4.80 -3.84 -4.22
N TYR A 28 -5.48 -4.98 -4.06
CA TYR A 28 -4.98 -6.17 -3.36
C TYR A 28 -3.98 -7.01 -4.17
N LEU A 29 -3.57 -6.56 -5.37
CA LEU A 29 -2.59 -7.24 -6.25
C LEU A 29 -1.41 -6.33 -6.62
N LYS A 30 -1.30 -5.14 -6.01
CA LYS A 30 -0.28 -4.16 -6.37
C LYS A 30 1.09 -4.47 -5.77
N GLY A 31 1.15 -5.01 -4.55
CA GLY A 31 2.40 -5.40 -3.91
C GLY A 31 2.96 -6.73 -4.40
N PRO A 32 4.29 -6.91 -4.44
CA PRO A 32 4.92 -8.20 -4.73
C PRO A 32 4.50 -9.31 -3.74
N LEU A 33 4.36 -8.94 -2.47
CA LEU A 33 3.90 -9.83 -1.39
C LEU A 33 2.37 -10.03 -1.37
N ASP A 34 1.63 -9.18 -2.08
CA ASP A 34 0.18 -9.25 -2.18
C ASP A 34 -0.27 -10.36 -3.13
N LYS A 35 0.61 -11.01 -3.89
CA LYS A 35 0.20 -12.14 -4.73
C LYS A 35 -0.30 -13.33 -3.90
N GLY A 36 0.35 -13.63 -2.78
CA GLY A 36 -0.09 -14.65 -1.83
C GLY A 36 -1.09 -14.12 -0.81
N ARG A 37 -0.80 -12.93 -0.23
CA ARG A 37 -1.67 -12.31 0.78
C ARG A 37 -2.98 -11.77 0.20
N GLY A 38 -2.98 -11.35 -1.07
CA GLY A 38 -4.17 -10.91 -1.79
C GLY A 38 -5.17 -12.02 -2.05
N ILE A 39 -4.72 -13.24 -2.40
CA ILE A 39 -5.59 -14.41 -2.50
C ILE A 39 -6.24 -14.72 -1.14
N TYR A 40 -5.46 -14.68 -0.06
CA TYR A 40 -5.96 -14.87 1.31
C TYR A 40 -6.96 -13.77 1.70
N ASN A 41 -6.66 -12.50 1.47
CA ASN A 41 -7.56 -11.39 1.80
C ASN A 41 -8.86 -11.46 0.99
N MET A 42 -8.79 -11.84 -0.29
CA MET A 42 -9.99 -12.08 -1.11
C MET A 42 -10.81 -13.27 -0.61
N SER A 43 -10.18 -14.39 -0.27
CA SER A 43 -10.89 -15.60 0.20
C SER A 43 -11.54 -15.39 1.58
N HIS A 44 -10.98 -14.50 2.40
CA HIS A 44 -11.49 -14.17 3.73
C HIS A 44 -12.33 -12.87 3.76
N GLY A 45 -12.57 -12.25 2.60
CA GLY A 45 -13.41 -11.04 2.50
C GLY A 45 -12.84 -9.79 3.18
N ILE A 46 -11.54 -9.75 3.46
CA ILE A 46 -10.89 -8.68 4.22
C ILE A 46 -10.61 -7.49 3.28
N GLY A 47 -11.03 -6.29 3.68
CA GLY A 47 -10.74 -5.03 2.97
C GLY A 47 -11.85 -4.50 2.04
N LYS A 48 -13.04 -5.10 2.07
CA LYS A 48 -14.24 -4.45 1.52
C LYS A 48 -14.59 -3.26 2.41
N LYS A 49 -14.65 -2.07 1.83
CA LYS A 49 -15.35 -0.94 2.45
C LYS A 49 -16.84 -1.10 2.10
N GLU A 50 -17.70 -0.92 3.10
CA GLU A 50 -19.15 -0.83 2.95
C GLU A 50 -19.55 0.23 1.90
#